data_AF-A0A6A6T6Z6-F1
#
_entry.id   AF-A0A6A6T6Z6-F1
#
_cell.length_a   1.000
_cell.length_b   1.000
_cell.length_c   1.000
_cell.angle_alpha   90.00
_cell.angle_beta   90.00
_cell.angle_gamma   90.00
#
_symmetry.space_group_name_H-M   'P 1'
#
loop_
_entity.id
_entity.type
_entity.pdbx_description
1 polymer ?
#
loop_
_entity_poly.entity_id
_entity_poly.type
_entity_poly.pdbx_seq_one_letter_code
_entity_poly.pdbx_strand_id
1 'polypeptide(L)'
;NAALVPEFGIQPGQNPDGTGNCAGNKGVLIPCQCPPNRNDFIEKVKQAAATGSSSGVPVKFPTDASKASEKQRIQTAIIVLQNFNGRKGSGCPAAATTF
;
A
#
# COMPACT_ATOMS: atom_id res chain seq x y z
N ASN A 1 -3.81 -13.46 8.39
CA ASN A 1 -3.70 -12.13 9.01
C ASN A 1 -4.08 -10.97 8.08
N ALA A 2 -5.22 -11.08 7.36
CA ALA A 2 -5.69 -9.97 6.52
C ALA A 2 -6.16 -8.76 7.36
N ALA A 3 -6.71 -9.01 8.55
CA ALA A 3 -7.18 -7.98 9.48
C ALA A 3 -6.09 -7.05 10.02
N LEU A 4 -4.80 -7.43 9.93
CA LEU A 4 -3.68 -6.58 10.34
C LEU A 4 -3.15 -5.68 9.21
N VAL A 5 -3.67 -5.85 7.98
CA VAL A 5 -3.30 -5.01 6.83
C VAL A 5 -4.14 -3.74 6.89
N PRO A 6 -3.53 -2.55 6.97
CA PRO A 6 -4.26 -1.29 7.11
C PRO A 6 -5.19 -1.03 5.91
N GLU A 7 -6.31 -0.36 6.19
CA GLU A 7 -7.27 0.09 5.18
C GLU A 7 -6.70 1.25 4.37
N PHE A 8 -6.96 1.30 3.05
CA PHE A 8 -6.47 2.40 2.23
C PHE A 8 -7.08 3.74 2.62
N GLY A 9 -8.38 3.78 2.92
CA GLY A 9 -9.13 5.01 3.21
C GLY A 9 -9.25 5.99 2.04
N ILE A 10 -8.81 5.61 0.84
CA ILE A 10 -8.96 6.33 -0.42
C ILE A 10 -9.55 5.35 -1.43
N GLN A 11 -10.49 5.81 -2.26
CA GLN A 11 -11.05 5.03 -3.35
C GLN A 11 -10.37 5.39 -4.68
N PRO A 12 -10.15 4.40 -5.57
CA PRO A 12 -9.62 4.66 -6.89
C PRO A 12 -10.61 5.51 -7.70
N GLY A 13 -10.10 6.37 -8.57
CA GLY A 13 -10.92 7.20 -9.46
C GLY A 13 -11.58 8.43 -8.80
N GLN A 14 -11.29 8.73 -7.52
CA GLN A 14 -11.94 9.86 -6.85
C GLN A 14 -11.40 11.22 -7.34
N ASN A 15 -12.31 12.17 -7.58
CA ASN A 15 -12.00 13.55 -7.99
C ASN A 15 -10.96 13.63 -9.12
N PRO A 16 -11.27 13.11 -10.33
CA PRO A 16 -10.35 13.13 -11.46
C PRO A 16 -10.08 14.56 -11.95
N ASP A 17 -8.84 14.85 -12.35
CA ASP A 17 -8.44 16.15 -12.91
C ASP A 17 -8.59 16.25 -14.44
N GLY A 18 -9.02 15.15 -15.09
CA GLY A 18 -9.19 15.06 -16.53
C GLY A 18 -7.93 14.68 -17.32
N THR A 19 -6.78 14.49 -16.66
CA THR A 19 -5.49 14.13 -17.29
C THR A 19 -4.97 12.75 -16.86
N GLY A 20 -5.80 11.97 -16.17
CA GLY A 20 -5.46 10.63 -15.66
C GLY A 20 -4.99 10.62 -14.20
N ASN A 21 -4.98 11.78 -13.52
CA ASN A 21 -4.75 11.86 -12.09
C ASN A 21 -6.05 12.09 -11.31
N CYS A 22 -6.03 11.61 -10.08
CA CYS A 22 -7.11 11.68 -9.12
C CYS A 22 -6.57 12.25 -7.80
N ALA A 23 -7.47 12.76 -6.96
CA ALA A 23 -7.07 13.31 -5.66
C ALA A 23 -6.74 12.18 -4.67
N GLY A 24 -5.50 12.10 -4.24
CA GLY A 24 -5.06 11.26 -3.13
C GLY A 24 -5.16 11.98 -1.79
N ASN A 25 -4.45 11.44 -0.80
CA ASN A 25 -4.40 11.96 0.55
C ASN A 25 -3.93 13.42 0.53
N LYS A 26 -4.64 14.29 1.25
CA LYS A 26 -4.37 15.74 1.30
C LYS A 26 -4.32 16.42 -0.08
N GLY A 27 -5.02 15.88 -1.09
CA GLY A 27 -5.10 16.46 -2.44
C GLY A 27 -3.87 16.22 -3.31
N VAL A 28 -2.94 15.35 -2.90
CA VAL A 28 -1.79 14.96 -3.74
C VAL A 28 -2.30 14.20 -4.95
N LEU A 29 -1.88 14.60 -6.15
CA LEU A 29 -2.25 13.90 -7.39
C LEU A 29 -1.66 12.49 -7.41
N ILE A 30 -2.52 11.51 -7.64
CA ILE A 30 -2.16 10.09 -7.79
C ILE A 30 -2.75 9.55 -9.10
N PRO A 31 -2.19 8.47 -9.69
CA PRO A 31 -2.85 7.81 -10.81
C PRO A 31 -4.26 7.36 -10.43
N CYS A 32 -5.27 7.58 -11.28
CA CYS A 32 -6.66 7.23 -10.95
C CYS A 32 -6.89 5.73 -10.70
N GLN A 33 -6.02 4.86 -11.20
CA GLN A 33 -6.02 3.42 -10.90
C GLN A 33 -5.57 3.07 -9.47
N CYS A 34 -5.09 4.05 -8.71
CA CYS A 34 -4.63 3.87 -7.34
C CYS A 34 -5.69 4.32 -6.32
N PRO A 35 -5.86 3.59 -5.21
CA PRO A 35 -5.14 2.38 -4.80
C PRO A 35 -5.56 1.12 -5.61
N PRO A 36 -4.73 0.05 -5.58
CA PRO A 36 -5.03 -1.19 -6.32
C PRO A 36 -6.22 -1.93 -5.70
N ASN A 37 -6.63 -3.04 -6.33
CA ASN A 37 -7.62 -3.94 -5.73
C ASN A 37 -7.15 -4.41 -4.34
N ARG A 38 -8.05 -4.35 -3.35
CA ARG A 38 -7.68 -4.64 -1.96
C ARG A 38 -7.31 -6.11 -1.74
N ASN A 39 -7.98 -7.05 -2.39
CA ASN A 39 -7.70 -8.47 -2.21
C ASN A 39 -6.31 -8.82 -2.76
N ASP A 40 -5.99 -8.31 -3.94
CA ASP A 40 -4.67 -8.47 -4.55
C ASP A 40 -3.58 -7.82 -3.68
N PHE A 41 -3.85 -6.64 -3.13
CA PHE A 41 -2.93 -5.99 -2.19
C PHE A 41 -2.66 -6.82 -0.94
N ILE A 42 -3.71 -7.36 -0.32
CA ILE A 42 -3.58 -8.24 0.85
C ILE A 42 -2.76 -9.49 0.49
N GLU A 43 -2.95 -10.06 -0.70
CA GLU A 43 -2.15 -11.19 -1.17
C GLU A 43 -0.67 -10.82 -1.31
N LYS A 44 -0.35 -9.67 -1.90
CA LYS A 44 1.03 -9.17 -1.99
C LYS A 44 1.66 -8.90 -0.63
N VAL A 45 0.90 -8.36 0.33
CA VAL A 45 1.39 -8.15 1.71
C VAL A 45 1.68 -9.50 2.38
N LYS A 46 0.79 -10.49 2.23
CA LYS A 46 1.03 -11.85 2.76
C LYS A 46 2.28 -12.47 2.15
N GLN A 47 2.46 -12.34 0.83
CA GLN A 47 3.65 -12.84 0.15
C GLN A 47 4.92 -12.16 0.69
N ALA A 48 4.93 -10.83 0.80
CA ALA A 48 6.08 -10.08 1.31
C ALA A 48 6.39 -10.41 2.78
N ALA A 49 5.36 -10.63 3.60
CA ALA A 49 5.53 -11.07 4.98
C ALA A 49 6.16 -12.47 5.08
N ALA A 50 5.78 -13.39 4.18
CA ALA A 50 6.32 -14.75 4.13
C ALA A 50 7.76 -14.79 3.62
N THR A 51 8.09 -13.99 2.61
CA THR A 51 9.44 -13.91 2.03
C THR A 51 10.39 -12.98 2.79
N GLY A 52 9.85 -12.15 3.70
CA GLY A 52 10.59 -11.08 4.36
C GLY A 52 11.04 -9.95 3.43
N SER A 53 10.52 -9.89 2.19
CA SER A 53 10.88 -8.86 1.22
C SER A 53 9.80 -8.58 0.17
N SER A 54 9.78 -7.36 -0.35
CA SER A 54 8.95 -6.94 -1.49
C SER A 54 9.87 -6.33 -2.57
N SER A 55 10.00 -7.01 -3.72
CA SER A 55 10.89 -6.60 -4.82
C SER A 55 12.33 -6.26 -4.37
N GLY A 56 12.89 -7.08 -3.47
CA GLY A 56 14.24 -6.90 -2.92
C GLY A 56 14.36 -5.89 -1.79
N VAL A 57 13.27 -5.21 -1.40
CA VAL A 57 13.23 -4.35 -0.22
C VAL A 57 12.84 -5.18 1.01
N PRO A 58 13.67 -5.24 2.07
CA PRO A 58 13.33 -5.98 3.28
C PRO A 58 12.08 -5.44 3.97
N VAL A 59 11.23 -6.33 4.47
CA VAL A 59 10.00 -5.98 5.20
C VAL A 59 9.86 -6.82 6.47
N LYS A 60 9.06 -6.34 7.43
CA LYS A 60 8.70 -7.07 8.65
C LYS A 60 7.23 -6.88 8.95
N PHE A 61 6.51 -7.99 9.14
CA PHE A 61 5.07 -7.96 9.43
C PHE A 61 4.78 -8.63 10.78
N PRO A 62 5.17 -8.00 11.91
CA PRO A 62 4.91 -8.54 13.24
C PRO A 62 3.41 -8.56 13.56
N THR A 63 2.98 -9.51 14.38
CA THR A 63 1.56 -9.79 14.65
C THR A 63 1.11 -9.39 16.05
N ASP A 64 2.02 -8.94 16.91
CA ASP A 64 1.69 -8.44 18.23
C ASP A 64 1.02 -7.04 18.17
N ALA A 65 0.43 -6.67 19.30
CA ALA A 65 -0.37 -5.45 19.43
C ALA A 65 0.45 -4.19 19.80
N SER A 66 1.80 -4.26 19.82
CA SER A 66 2.60 -3.09 20.15
C SER A 66 2.52 -2.01 19.06
N LYS A 67 2.68 -0.74 19.48
CA LYS A 67 2.77 0.39 18.54
C LYS A 67 3.96 0.31 17.60
N ALA A 68 5.05 -0.31 18.05
CA ALA A 68 6.21 -0.60 17.22
C ALA A 68 5.83 -1.56 16.08
N SER A 69 5.08 -2.62 16.40
CA SER A 69 4.63 -3.61 15.42
C SER A 69 3.59 -3.04 14.46
N GLU A 70 2.67 -2.21 14.95
CA GLU A 70 1.72 -1.47 14.11
C GLU A 70 2.45 -0.58 13.08
N LYS A 71 3.46 0.19 13.52
CA LYS A 71 4.30 0.99 12.63
C LYS A 71 5.03 0.14 11.59
N GLN A 72 5.56 -1.01 11.96
CA GLN A 72 6.24 -1.92 11.02
C GLN A 72 5.29 -2.52 9.99
N ARG A 73 4.04 -2.82 10.37
CA ARG A 73 3.00 -3.26 9.42
C ARG A 73 2.64 -2.15 8.43
N ILE A 74 2.51 -0.91 8.89
CA ILE A 74 2.29 0.26 8.01
C ILE A 74 3.46 0.44 7.04
N GLN A 75 4.71 0.41 7.53
CA GLN A 75 5.89 0.50 6.67
C GLN A 75 5.92 -0.61 5.61
N THR A 76 5.62 -1.84 6.00
CA THR A 76 5.51 -2.97 5.07
C THR A 76 4.40 -2.74 4.04
N ALA A 77 3.22 -2.26 4.47
CA ALA A 77 2.11 -1.94 3.58
C ALA A 77 2.49 -0.86 2.55
N ILE A 78 3.19 0.20 2.96
CA ILE A 78 3.70 1.25 2.06
C ILE A 78 4.70 0.67 1.04
N ILE A 79 5.66 -0.14 1.49
CA ILE A 79 6.66 -0.74 0.61
C ILE A 79 5.98 -1.65 -0.44
N VAL A 80 5.04 -2.48 0.00
CA VAL A 80 4.28 -3.36 -0.90
C VAL A 80 3.43 -2.55 -1.88
N LEU A 81 2.80 -1.46 -1.42
CA LEU A 81 1.99 -0.59 -2.28
C LEU A 81 2.83 0.05 -3.40
N GLN A 82 4.02 0.56 -3.05
CA GLN A 82 4.95 1.18 -3.99
C GLN A 82 5.58 0.18 -4.96
N ASN A 83 5.59 -1.11 -4.61
CA ASN A 83 6.16 -2.19 -5.41
C ASN A 83 5.09 -3.14 -5.97
N PHE A 84 3.81 -2.73 -5.96
CA PHE A 84 2.67 -3.62 -6.19
C PHE A 84 2.73 -4.36 -7.54
N ASN A 85 3.27 -3.72 -8.59
CA ASN A 85 3.42 -4.31 -9.93
C ASN A 85 4.68 -5.19 -10.06
N GLY A 86 5.28 -5.61 -8.95
CA GLY A 86 6.42 -6.54 -8.92
C GLY A 86 7.78 -5.92 -9.21
N ARG A 87 7.85 -4.61 -9.50
CA ARG A 87 9.11 -3.86 -9.67
C ARG A 87 9.23 -2.78 -8.61
N LYS A 88 10.46 -2.51 -8.17
CA LYS A 88 10.75 -1.46 -7.19
C LYS A 88 10.26 -0.11 -7.69
N GLY A 89 9.38 0.54 -6.92
CA GLY A 89 8.79 1.84 -7.26
C GLY A 89 7.74 1.82 -8.37
N SER A 90 7.37 0.64 -8.89
CA SER A 90 6.27 0.49 -9.84
C SER A 90 5.04 -0.02 -9.11
N GLY A 91 4.22 0.92 -8.64
CA GLY A 91 3.02 0.65 -7.87
C GLY A 91 2.29 1.95 -7.59
N CYS A 92 1.55 2.00 -6.49
CA CYS A 92 0.84 3.19 -6.07
C CYS A 92 1.67 4.01 -5.05
N PRO A 93 1.63 5.35 -5.14
CA PRO A 93 2.28 6.19 -4.14
C PRO A 93 1.60 6.04 -2.78
N ALA A 94 2.31 6.31 -1.68
CA ALA A 94 1.73 6.28 -0.33
C ALA A 94 0.53 7.24 -0.19
N ALA A 95 0.52 8.33 -0.97
CA ALA A 95 -0.61 9.25 -1.07
C ALA A 95 -1.89 8.62 -1.64
N ALA A 96 -1.85 7.42 -2.22
CA ALA A 96 -3.04 6.65 -2.55
C ALA A 96 -3.69 5.98 -1.34
N THR A 97 -3.18 6.25 -0.12
CA THR A 97 -3.68 5.72 1.15
C THR A 97 -3.64 6.78 2.25
N THR A 98 -4.32 6.47 3.37
CA THR A 98 -4.41 7.29 4.59
C THR A 98 -3.68 6.67 5.78
N PHE A 99 -2.74 5.76 5.50
CA PHE A 99 -1.92 5.10 6.51
C PHE A 99 -1.19 6.10 7.44
#